data_AF-A0A4P6JMW0-F1
#
_entry.id   AF-A0A4P6JMW0-F1
#
_cell.length_a   1.000
_cell.length_b   1.000
_cell.length_c   1.000
_cell.angle_alpha   90.00
_cell.angle_beta   90.00
_cell.angle_gamma   90.00
#
_symmetry.space_group_name_H-M   'P 1'
#
loop_
_entity.id
_entity.type
_entity.pdbx_description
1 polymer ?
#
loop_
_entity_poly.entity_id
_entity_poly.type
_entity_poly.pdbx_seq_one_letter_code
_entity_poly.pdbx_strand_id
1 'polypeptide(L)'
;MQHCEVDTPDKWTVSSDGWGLGWRLYDWDGVPGFGHDCATIGQYGYLRVVPQAGVILVLLTNGGGARQLYVTLFRELLAELAGVTMPPDFKPAPQPPVVDITPFIGTYKREGVIITFSERHGKPHLIYEFVDGMKDLSPPLEVDLVPVSETVFAAPGSGPFSEDWMPVVFSTLSTGIQCVYIGMRAAPSLPDDC
;
A
#
# COMPACT_ATOMS: atom_id res chain seq x y z
N MET A 1 6.14 -16.72 14.97
CA MET A 1 5.69 -15.31 14.93
C MET A 1 6.49 -14.48 13.93
N GLN A 2 7.83 -14.52 13.95
CA GLN A 2 8.70 -13.76 13.02
C GLN A 2 9.06 -14.53 11.73
N HIS A 3 8.51 -15.74 11.54
CA HIS A 3 8.64 -16.50 10.30
C HIS A 3 7.66 -15.95 9.26
N CYS A 4 8.06 -15.91 7.98
CA CYS A 4 7.19 -15.47 6.91
C CYS A 4 6.18 -16.55 6.57
N GLU A 5 4.90 -16.26 6.76
CA GLU A 5 3.79 -17.16 6.40
C GLU A 5 3.26 -16.86 5.00
N VAL A 6 3.35 -15.60 4.57
CA VAL A 6 2.89 -15.15 3.25
C VAL A 6 3.63 -13.90 2.80
N ASP A 7 3.95 -13.81 1.51
CA ASP A 7 4.50 -12.59 0.92
C ASP A 7 3.43 -11.51 0.78
N THR A 8 3.84 -10.24 0.84
CA THR A 8 2.92 -9.11 0.70
C THR A 8 3.09 -8.49 -0.71
N PRO A 9 2.06 -8.53 -1.59
CA PRO A 9 2.15 -7.90 -2.91
C PRO A 9 2.29 -6.38 -2.83
N ASP A 10 1.48 -5.72 -2.00
CA ASP A 10 1.63 -4.30 -1.69
C ASP A 10 2.74 -4.13 -0.66
N LYS A 11 3.95 -3.84 -1.14
CA LYS A 11 5.11 -3.67 -0.25
C LYS A 11 5.17 -2.31 0.42
N TRP A 12 4.44 -1.32 -0.09
CA TRP A 12 4.72 0.09 0.20
C TRP A 12 3.81 0.65 1.29
N THR A 13 2.50 0.38 1.25
CA THR A 13 1.51 1.06 2.12
C THR A 13 1.89 1.03 3.59
N VAL A 14 2.41 -0.11 4.08
CA VAL A 14 2.91 -0.24 5.45
C VAL A 14 4.40 -0.54 5.49
N SER A 15 5.07 -0.73 4.34
CA SER A 15 6.48 -1.15 4.20
C SER A 15 6.74 -2.65 4.46
N SER A 16 5.88 -3.57 3.98
CA SER A 16 5.91 -5.01 4.34
C SER A 16 6.39 -5.85 3.17
N ASP A 17 7.43 -6.67 3.36
CA ASP A 17 7.84 -7.68 2.38
C ASP A 17 7.06 -8.99 2.54
N GLY A 18 6.64 -9.29 3.77
CA GLY A 18 5.81 -10.43 4.09
C GLY A 18 5.10 -10.29 5.42
N TRP A 19 4.30 -11.28 5.78
CA TRP A 19 3.52 -11.33 7.01
C TRP A 19 3.80 -12.62 7.78
N GLY A 20 4.08 -12.48 9.06
CA GLY A 20 4.12 -13.58 10.02
C GLY A 20 2.81 -13.72 10.78
N LEU A 21 2.84 -14.42 11.91
CA LEU A 21 1.66 -14.50 12.79
C LEU A 21 1.49 -13.21 13.59
N GLY A 22 0.68 -12.28 13.08
CA GLY A 22 0.38 -10.98 13.70
C GLY A 22 1.42 -9.88 13.47
N TRP A 23 2.46 -10.15 12.68
CA TRP A 23 3.57 -9.23 12.45
C TRP A 23 3.77 -8.97 10.97
N ARG A 24 3.93 -7.71 10.60
CA ARG A 24 4.51 -7.38 9.31
C ARG A 24 6.03 -7.61 9.37
N LEU A 25 6.60 -8.18 8.33
CA LEU A 25 8.04 -8.42 8.17
C LEU A 25 8.59 -7.50 7.09
N TYR A 26 9.80 -7.02 7.26
CA TYR A 26 10.50 -6.20 6.27
C TYR A 26 12.00 -6.52 6.27
N ASP A 27 12.62 -6.31 5.12
CA ASP A 27 14.08 -6.29 4.98
C ASP A 27 14.49 -4.94 4.38
N TRP A 28 15.24 -4.17 5.16
CA TRP A 28 15.73 -2.86 4.72
C TRP A 28 17.25 -2.91 4.59
N ASP A 29 17.71 -2.97 3.34
CA ASP A 29 19.13 -3.03 2.96
C ASP A 29 19.89 -4.20 3.62
N GLY A 30 19.26 -5.38 3.67
CA GLY A 30 19.81 -6.59 4.29
C GLY A 30 19.60 -6.66 5.80
N VAL A 31 18.89 -5.69 6.40
CA VAL A 31 18.56 -5.69 7.83
C VAL A 31 17.12 -6.15 8.04
N PRO A 32 16.89 -7.39 8.51
CA PRO A 32 15.55 -7.87 8.78
C PRO A 32 14.98 -7.21 10.04
N GLY A 33 13.71 -6.84 9.96
CA GLY A 33 12.94 -6.34 11.08
C GLY A 33 11.47 -6.68 10.96
N PHE A 34 10.71 -6.32 11.99
CA PHE A 34 9.27 -6.55 12.02
C PHE A 34 8.55 -5.44 12.77
N GLY A 35 7.23 -5.41 12.67
CA GLY A 35 6.43 -4.43 13.39
C GLY A 35 4.94 -4.47 13.08
N HIS A 36 4.27 -3.35 13.32
CA HIS A 36 2.87 -3.18 12.97
C HIS A 36 2.54 -1.69 12.89
N ASP A 37 1.68 -1.33 11.95
CA ASP A 37 1.10 0.00 11.86
C ASP A 37 -0.41 -0.10 12.12
N CYS A 38 -0.99 0.88 12.78
CA CYS A 38 -2.43 0.95 12.99
C CYS A 38 -2.93 2.36 12.72
N ALA A 39 -4.17 2.44 12.26
CA ALA A 39 -4.87 3.69 12.04
C ALA A 39 -6.34 3.52 12.42
N THR A 40 -6.85 4.48 13.18
CA THR A 40 -8.28 4.74 13.37
C THR A 40 -8.52 6.22 13.10
N ILE A 41 -9.79 6.65 13.15
CA ILE A 41 -10.12 8.06 12.92
C ILE A 41 -9.43 8.92 13.97
N GLY A 42 -8.42 9.68 13.53
CA GLY A 42 -7.65 10.58 14.37
C GLY A 42 -6.62 9.91 15.27
N GLN A 43 -6.30 8.62 15.12
CA GLN A 43 -5.23 7.98 15.91
C GLN A 43 -4.38 7.07 15.03
N TYR A 44 -3.07 7.13 15.23
CA TYR A 44 -2.11 6.32 14.46
C TYR A 44 -1.06 5.73 15.39
N GLY A 45 -0.64 4.52 15.08
CA GLY A 45 0.44 3.84 15.78
C GLY A 45 1.42 3.23 14.80
N TYR A 46 2.71 3.36 15.11
CA TYR A 46 3.80 2.82 14.32
C TYR A 46 4.77 2.10 15.24
N LEU A 47 5.07 0.85 14.93
CA LEU A 47 6.03 0.02 15.65
C LEU A 47 7.07 -0.53 14.68
N ARG A 48 8.35 -0.36 14.99
CA ARG A 48 9.46 -1.04 14.30
C ARG A 48 10.36 -1.70 15.33
N VAL A 49 10.73 -2.94 15.06
CA VAL A 49 11.62 -3.75 15.87
C VAL A 49 12.79 -4.19 15.00
N VAL A 50 14.01 -3.87 15.43
CA VAL A 50 15.26 -4.26 14.79
C VAL A 50 16.04 -5.17 15.77
N PRO A 51 15.82 -6.49 15.72
CA PRO A 51 16.38 -7.41 16.71
C PRO A 51 17.91 -7.40 16.77
N GLN A 52 18.58 -7.33 15.61
CA GLN A 52 20.04 -7.36 15.51
C GLN A 52 20.70 -6.17 16.22
N ALA A 53 20.02 -5.03 16.27
CA ALA A 53 20.49 -3.83 16.98
C ALA A 53 19.95 -3.71 18.41
N GLY A 54 19.03 -4.59 18.84
CA GLY A 54 18.35 -4.47 20.13
C GLY A 54 17.45 -3.22 20.24
N VAL A 55 16.95 -2.69 19.11
CA VAL A 55 16.19 -1.44 19.05
C VAL A 55 14.71 -1.70 18.79
N ILE A 56 13.86 -0.98 19.53
CA ILE A 56 12.41 -0.92 19.30
C ILE A 56 12.02 0.55 19.28
N LEU A 57 11.33 0.98 18.22
CA LEU A 57 10.75 2.31 18.10
C LEU A 57 9.24 2.23 18.07
N VAL A 58 8.59 3.09 18.87
CA VAL A 58 7.14 3.20 18.97
C VAL A 58 6.75 4.67 18.85
N LEU A 59 5.80 4.96 17.96
CA LEU A 59 5.18 6.27 17.85
C LEU A 59 3.67 6.12 17.88
N LEU A 60 3.03 6.89 18.76
CA LEU A 60 1.58 7.00 18.85
C LEU A 60 1.22 8.47 18.63
N THR A 61 0.24 8.73 17.77
CA THR A 61 -0.23 10.09 17.48
C THR A 61 -1.75 10.16 17.51
N ASN A 62 -2.28 11.35 17.73
CA ASN A 62 -3.71 11.64 17.85
C ASN A 62 -4.21 12.63 16.77
N GLY A 63 -3.58 12.61 15.59
CA GLY A 63 -3.98 13.41 14.43
C GLY A 63 -2.80 14.02 13.67
N GLY A 64 -3.11 14.99 12.82
CA GLY A 64 -2.13 15.72 12.01
C GLY A 64 -1.41 14.86 10.96
N GLY A 65 -0.25 15.31 10.52
CA GLY A 65 0.63 14.62 9.57
C GLY A 65 1.39 13.44 10.21
N ALA A 66 0.66 12.51 10.81
CA ALA A 66 1.23 11.39 11.59
C ALA A 66 2.23 10.56 10.78
N ARG A 67 1.95 10.35 9.50
CA ARG A 67 2.80 9.59 8.58
C ARG A 67 4.10 10.34 8.26
N GLN A 68 4.03 11.64 7.98
CA GLN A 68 5.20 12.48 7.74
C GLN A 68 6.11 12.53 8.97
N LEU A 69 5.50 12.67 10.16
CA LEU A 69 6.22 12.61 11.43
C LEU A 69 6.89 11.25 11.64
N TYR A 70 6.16 10.15 11.38
CA TYR A 70 6.72 8.79 11.42
C TYR A 70 7.93 8.66 10.48
N VAL A 71 7.80 9.02 9.20
CA VAL A 71 8.89 8.85 8.22
C VAL A 71 10.11 9.65 8.64
N THR A 72 9.92 10.89 9.08
CA THR A 72 11.02 11.77 9.49
C THR A 72 11.73 11.21 10.71
N LEU A 73 11.00 10.93 11.80
CA LEU A 73 11.59 10.47 13.05
C LEU A 73 12.21 9.08 12.92
N PHE A 74 11.52 8.13 12.28
CA PHE A 74 12.03 6.77 12.18
C PHE A 74 13.24 6.69 11.26
N ARG A 75 13.30 7.49 10.19
CA ARG A 75 14.47 7.52 9.31
C ARG A 75 15.72 7.98 10.04
N GLU A 76 15.60 9.04 10.86
CA GLU A 76 16.70 9.54 11.69
C GLU A 76 17.08 8.53 12.79
N LEU A 77 16.12 8.10 13.60
CA LEU A 77 16.38 7.25 14.76
C LEU A 77 16.87 5.85 14.38
N LEU A 78 16.38 5.26 13.28
CA LEU A 78 16.86 3.95 12.83
C LEU A 78 18.26 4.02 12.24
N ALA A 79 18.58 5.10 11.52
CA ALA A 79 19.93 5.30 11.01
C ALA A 79 20.92 5.48 12.18
N GLU A 80 20.57 6.32 13.16
CA GLU A 80 21.45 6.63 14.29
C GLU A 80 21.59 5.45 15.28
N LEU A 81 20.48 4.83 15.68
CA LEU A 81 20.47 3.85 16.77
C LEU A 81 20.65 2.41 16.30
N ALA A 82 20.31 2.10 15.05
CA ALA A 82 20.32 0.74 14.52
C ALA A 82 21.17 0.57 13.25
N GLY A 83 21.72 1.65 12.69
CA GLY A 83 22.44 1.59 11.41
C GLY A 83 21.55 1.17 10.23
N VAL A 84 20.23 1.36 10.33
CA VAL A 84 19.25 0.91 9.34
C VAL A 84 18.82 2.06 8.44
N THR A 85 18.92 1.87 7.13
CA THR A 85 18.46 2.83 6.13
C THR A 85 17.04 2.47 5.70
N MET A 86 16.06 3.32 6.04
CA MET A 86 14.69 3.17 5.54
C MET A 86 14.62 3.37 4.02
N PRO A 87 13.79 2.59 3.28
CA PRO A 87 13.52 2.82 1.88
C PRO A 87 13.07 4.27 1.59
N PRO A 88 13.28 4.77 0.35
CA PRO A 88 12.66 6.02 -0.07
C PRO A 88 11.14 5.88 -0.13
N ASP A 89 10.44 7.01 -0.06
CA ASP A 89 8.98 7.03 -0.18
C ASP A 89 8.56 6.53 -1.57
N PHE A 90 7.42 5.84 -1.62
CA PHE A 90 6.87 5.34 -2.88
C PHE A 90 6.47 6.51 -3.78
N LYS A 91 6.98 6.50 -5.02
CA LYS A 91 6.62 7.44 -6.07
C LYS A 91 7.01 6.87 -7.44
N PRO A 92 6.31 7.26 -8.52
CA PRO A 92 6.75 6.92 -9.87
C PRO A 92 8.10 7.57 -10.20
N ALA A 93 8.85 6.92 -11.08
CA ALA A 93 10.07 7.51 -11.63
C ALA A 93 9.75 8.74 -12.50
N PRO A 94 10.68 9.70 -12.67
CA PRO A 94 10.48 10.85 -13.56
C PRO A 94 10.18 10.46 -15.01
N GLN A 95 10.65 9.29 -15.44
CA GLN A 95 10.32 8.66 -16.72
C GLN A 95 9.65 7.31 -16.44
N PRO A 96 8.30 7.29 -16.34
CA PRO A 96 7.56 6.05 -16.12
C PRO A 96 7.72 5.07 -17.29
N PRO A 97 7.71 3.75 -17.04
CA PRO A 97 7.69 2.76 -18.10
C PRO A 97 6.36 2.81 -18.88
N VAL A 98 6.39 2.34 -20.12
CA VAL A 98 5.17 2.01 -20.87
C VAL A 98 4.80 0.57 -20.54
N VAL A 99 3.56 0.35 -20.14
CA VAL A 99 3.04 -0.95 -19.68
C VAL A 99 1.76 -1.28 -20.45
N ASP A 100 1.63 -2.51 -20.93
CA ASP A 100 0.35 -3.01 -21.45
C ASP A 100 -0.61 -3.24 -20.28
N ILE A 101 -1.68 -2.46 -20.24
CA ILE A 101 -2.66 -2.50 -19.17
C ILE A 101 -3.86 -3.41 -19.48
N THR A 102 -3.95 -3.93 -20.71
CA THR A 102 -5.06 -4.76 -21.17
C THR A 102 -5.40 -5.89 -20.20
N PRO A 103 -4.42 -6.61 -19.60
CA PRO A 103 -4.73 -7.69 -18.66
C PRO A 103 -5.37 -7.25 -17.34
N PHE A 104 -5.35 -5.95 -17.00
CA PHE A 104 -5.83 -5.42 -15.72
C PHE A 104 -7.16 -4.67 -15.84
N ILE A 105 -7.63 -4.41 -17.05
CA ILE A 105 -8.90 -3.72 -17.30
C ILE A 105 -10.04 -4.56 -16.75
N GLY A 106 -10.89 -3.95 -15.92
CA GLY A 106 -12.04 -4.63 -15.34
C GLY A 106 -12.51 -3.99 -14.04
N THR A 107 -13.47 -4.66 -13.41
CA THR A 107 -14.03 -4.26 -12.13
C THR A 107 -13.63 -5.26 -11.05
N TYR A 108 -13.24 -4.74 -9.89
CA TYR A 108 -12.80 -5.49 -8.73
C TYR A 108 -13.68 -5.10 -7.56
N LYS A 109 -14.08 -6.07 -6.74
CA LYS A 109 -14.96 -5.81 -5.60
C LYS A 109 -14.41 -6.45 -4.33
N ARG A 110 -14.49 -5.70 -3.24
CA ARG A 110 -14.38 -6.21 -1.87
C ARG A 110 -15.45 -5.55 -1.02
N GLU A 111 -15.55 -5.96 0.24
CA GLU A 111 -16.52 -5.39 1.17
C GLU A 111 -16.44 -3.86 1.20
N GLY A 112 -17.58 -3.22 0.93
CA GLY A 112 -17.76 -1.76 0.96
C GLY A 112 -17.06 -0.97 -0.16
N VAL A 113 -16.40 -1.61 -1.14
CA VAL A 113 -15.66 -0.90 -2.20
C VAL A 113 -15.76 -1.62 -3.56
N ILE A 114 -16.06 -0.86 -4.60
CA ILE A 114 -15.86 -1.24 -6.01
C ILE A 114 -14.71 -0.43 -6.59
N ILE A 115 -13.82 -1.09 -7.33
CA ILE A 115 -12.68 -0.50 -8.02
C ILE A 115 -12.83 -0.83 -9.50
N THR A 116 -12.93 0.19 -10.35
CA THR A 116 -12.93 0.02 -11.80
C THR A 116 -11.62 0.52 -12.36
N PHE A 117 -10.89 -0.35 -13.04
CA PHE A 117 -9.63 -0.02 -13.71
C PHE A 117 -9.85 -0.08 -15.23
N SER A 118 -9.49 0.99 -15.92
CA SER A 118 -9.75 1.17 -17.35
C SER A 118 -8.68 2.02 -18.03
N GLU A 119 -8.85 2.27 -19.33
CA GLU A 119 -8.07 3.26 -20.06
C GLU A 119 -8.91 4.52 -20.30
N ARG A 120 -8.31 5.70 -20.05
CA ARG A 120 -8.90 7.00 -20.42
C ARG A 120 -7.85 7.87 -21.10
N HIS A 121 -8.10 8.27 -22.34
CA HIS A 121 -7.18 9.09 -23.14
C HIS A 121 -5.74 8.52 -23.23
N GLY A 122 -5.61 7.20 -23.38
CA GLY A 122 -4.31 6.52 -23.47
C GLY A 122 -3.54 6.45 -22.14
N LYS A 123 -4.22 6.68 -21.01
CA LYS A 123 -3.65 6.53 -19.67
C LYS A 123 -4.43 5.49 -18.86
N PRO A 124 -3.75 4.73 -17.97
CA PRO A 124 -4.45 3.91 -17.00
C PRO A 124 -5.28 4.81 -16.09
N HIS A 125 -6.53 4.45 -15.85
CA HIS A 125 -7.51 5.23 -15.13
C HIS A 125 -8.21 4.35 -14.09
N LEU A 126 -8.49 4.93 -12.93
CA LEU A 126 -9.09 4.22 -11.81
C LEU A 126 -10.24 5.01 -11.20
N ILE A 127 -11.36 4.32 -11.00
CA ILE A 127 -12.49 4.78 -10.20
C ILE A 127 -12.53 3.93 -8.94
N TYR A 128 -12.47 4.56 -7.78
CA TYR A 128 -12.61 3.92 -6.47
C TYR A 128 -13.87 4.45 -5.81
N GLU A 129 -14.85 3.57 -5.62
CA GLU A 129 -16.17 3.92 -5.09
C GLU A 129 -16.46 3.15 -3.80
N PHE A 130 -16.94 3.85 -2.78
CA PHE A 130 -17.53 3.20 -1.61
C PHE A 130 -18.95 2.75 -1.95
N VAL A 131 -19.26 1.50 -1.63
CA VAL A 131 -20.57 0.88 -1.93
C VAL A 131 -21.16 0.22 -0.69
N ASP A 132 -22.35 -0.38 -0.86
CA ASP A 132 -23.04 -1.12 0.20
C ASP A 132 -23.23 -0.23 1.45
N GLY A 133 -22.88 -0.72 2.65
CA GLY A 133 -23.00 0.06 3.89
C GLY A 133 -22.08 1.29 3.97
N MET A 134 -21.20 1.50 3.00
CA MET A 134 -20.20 2.58 2.96
C MET A 134 -20.54 3.66 1.93
N LYS A 135 -21.66 3.55 1.21
CA LYS A 135 -22.01 4.31 -0.02
C LYS A 135 -21.91 5.84 0.07
N ASP A 136 -21.95 6.41 1.26
CA ASP A 136 -21.91 7.88 1.45
C ASP A 136 -20.69 8.36 2.25
N LEU A 137 -19.67 7.50 2.43
CA LEU A 137 -18.48 7.86 3.20
C LEU A 137 -17.63 8.92 2.48
N SER A 138 -17.59 8.88 1.15
CA SER A 138 -16.87 9.84 0.31
C SER A 138 -17.39 9.74 -1.12
N PRO A 139 -17.34 10.83 -1.92
CA PRO A 139 -17.55 10.74 -3.36
C PRO A 139 -16.57 9.75 -4.01
N PRO A 140 -16.93 9.14 -5.16
CA PRO A 140 -16.00 8.31 -5.92
C PRO A 140 -14.71 9.08 -6.24
N LEU A 141 -13.58 8.40 -6.07
CA LEU A 141 -12.29 8.92 -6.46
C LEU A 141 -12.01 8.49 -7.90
N GLU A 142 -11.83 9.46 -8.80
CA GLU A 142 -11.47 9.24 -10.20
C GLU A 142 -10.07 9.81 -10.48
N VAL A 143 -9.10 8.96 -10.82
CA VAL A 143 -7.70 9.36 -11.00
C VAL A 143 -7.04 8.65 -12.17
N ASP A 144 -6.20 9.39 -12.91
CA ASP A 144 -5.26 8.79 -13.84
C ASP A 144 -4.04 8.28 -13.05
N LEU A 145 -3.56 7.10 -13.41
CA LEU A 145 -2.45 6.43 -12.73
C LEU A 145 -1.15 6.57 -13.51
N VAL A 146 -0.03 6.48 -12.79
CA VAL A 146 1.31 6.47 -13.38
C VAL A 146 1.92 5.07 -13.23
N PRO A 147 2.36 4.41 -14.31
CA PRO A 147 3.05 3.13 -14.21
C PRO A 147 4.32 3.22 -13.37
N VAL A 148 4.56 2.21 -12.54
CA VAL A 148 5.79 2.05 -11.73
C VAL A 148 6.53 0.78 -12.15
N SER A 149 5.81 -0.29 -12.43
CA SER A 149 6.31 -1.54 -13.03
C SER A 149 5.20 -2.23 -13.83
N GLU A 150 5.44 -3.42 -14.35
CA GLU A 150 4.45 -4.19 -15.13
C GLU A 150 3.13 -4.42 -14.37
N THR A 151 3.16 -4.52 -13.04
CA THR A 151 1.96 -4.81 -12.22
C THR A 151 1.68 -3.76 -11.14
N VAL A 152 2.44 -2.66 -11.11
CA VAL A 152 2.32 -1.63 -10.06
C VAL A 152 2.13 -0.26 -10.69
N PHE A 153 1.13 0.45 -10.21
CA PHE A 153 0.79 1.80 -10.61
C PHE A 153 0.75 2.71 -9.39
N ALA A 154 0.98 4.00 -9.59
CA ALA A 154 0.89 5.03 -8.57
C ALA A 154 -0.35 5.90 -8.83
N ALA A 155 -1.27 5.93 -7.87
CA ALA A 155 -2.39 6.85 -7.86
C ALA A 155 -2.00 8.13 -7.09
N PRO A 156 -2.26 9.33 -7.62
CA PRO A 156 -1.98 10.56 -6.90
C PRO A 156 -2.86 10.67 -5.64
N GLY A 157 -2.27 11.13 -4.55
CA GLY A 157 -2.96 11.37 -3.28
C GLY A 157 -4.12 12.34 -3.40
N SER A 158 -5.34 11.84 -3.22
CA SER A 158 -6.56 12.65 -3.15
C SER A 158 -7.71 11.87 -2.51
N GLY A 159 -8.61 12.58 -1.82
CA GLY A 159 -9.79 12.00 -1.17
C GLY A 159 -9.44 10.85 -0.22
N PRO A 160 -9.88 9.61 -0.47
CA PRO A 160 -9.57 8.45 0.37
C PRO A 160 -8.08 8.05 0.36
N PHE A 161 -7.25 8.61 -0.54
CA PHE A 161 -5.81 8.36 -0.59
C PHE A 161 -5.07 9.49 0.14
N SER A 162 -4.57 9.19 1.33
CA SER A 162 -3.98 10.18 2.25
C SER A 162 -2.47 10.42 2.06
N GLU A 163 -1.79 9.61 1.24
CA GLU A 163 -0.36 9.79 0.90
C GLU A 163 -0.22 10.43 -0.48
N ASP A 164 0.92 11.09 -0.75
CA ASP A 164 1.21 11.73 -2.04
C ASP A 164 1.03 10.76 -3.22
N TRP A 165 1.37 9.49 -3.01
CA TRP A 165 1.16 8.40 -3.94
C TRP A 165 0.62 7.17 -3.23
N MET A 166 -0.49 6.63 -3.72
CA MET A 166 -1.04 5.36 -3.27
C MET A 166 -0.63 4.26 -4.25
N PRO A 167 0.02 3.17 -3.81
CA PRO A 167 0.29 2.01 -4.66
C PRO A 167 -1.03 1.32 -5.05
N VAL A 168 -1.17 1.04 -6.34
CA VAL A 168 -2.21 0.18 -6.92
C VAL A 168 -1.49 -1.03 -7.50
N VAL A 169 -1.63 -2.18 -6.85
CA VAL A 169 -0.81 -3.36 -7.14
C VAL A 169 -1.68 -4.50 -7.64
N PHE A 170 -1.38 -5.00 -8.84
CA PHE A 170 -2.03 -6.19 -9.38
C PHE A 170 -1.23 -7.44 -9.02
N SER A 171 -1.94 -8.47 -8.58
CA SER A 171 -1.38 -9.79 -8.33
C SER A 171 -2.42 -10.86 -8.63
N THR A 172 -1.96 -12.06 -8.92
CA THR A 172 -2.84 -13.23 -9.15
C THR A 172 -2.68 -14.18 -7.98
N LEU A 173 -3.79 -14.53 -7.35
CA LEU A 173 -3.81 -15.53 -6.28
C LEU A 173 -3.38 -16.90 -6.82
N SER A 174 -2.96 -17.80 -5.93
CA SER A 174 -2.62 -19.18 -6.32
C SER A 174 -3.78 -19.94 -6.97
N THR A 175 -5.01 -19.47 -6.77
CA THR A 175 -6.23 -19.97 -7.43
C THR A 175 -6.44 -19.45 -8.85
N GLY A 176 -5.59 -18.55 -9.34
CA GLY A 176 -5.71 -17.91 -10.66
C GLY A 176 -6.59 -16.65 -10.68
N ILE A 177 -7.18 -16.26 -9.55
CA ILE A 177 -8.00 -15.04 -9.46
C ILE A 177 -7.09 -13.82 -9.45
N GLN A 178 -7.32 -12.89 -10.38
CA GLN A 178 -6.64 -11.60 -10.39
C GLN A 178 -7.21 -10.69 -9.31
N CYS A 179 -6.34 -9.98 -8.60
CA CYS A 179 -6.69 -9.06 -7.55
C CYS A 179 -5.98 -7.73 -7.75
N VAL A 180 -6.65 -6.65 -7.39
CA VAL A 180 -6.03 -5.35 -7.16
C VAL A 180 -5.90 -5.10 -5.66
N TYR A 181 -4.71 -4.70 -5.23
CA TYR A 181 -4.39 -4.33 -3.87
C TYR A 181 -4.27 -2.82 -3.78
N ILE A 182 -5.03 -2.22 -2.86
CA ILE A 182 -4.93 -0.80 -2.53
C ILE A 182 -4.97 -0.67 -1.02
N GLY A 183 -3.93 -0.07 -0.45
CA GLY A 183 -3.81 0.13 0.98
C GLY A 183 -3.81 -1.19 1.76
N MET A 184 -3.07 -2.21 1.30
CA MET A 184 -3.02 -3.60 1.85
C MET A 184 -4.27 -4.47 1.67
N ARG A 185 -5.37 -3.97 1.12
CA ARG A 185 -6.59 -4.78 0.93
C ARG A 185 -6.68 -5.29 -0.50
N ALA A 186 -6.88 -6.60 -0.65
CA ALA A 186 -7.16 -7.23 -1.94
C ALA A 186 -8.64 -7.07 -2.32
N ALA A 187 -8.89 -6.72 -3.57
CA ALA A 187 -10.18 -6.83 -4.23
C ALA A 187 -10.03 -7.79 -5.41
N PRO A 188 -10.67 -8.98 -5.39
CA PRO A 188 -10.69 -9.87 -6.54
C PRO A 188 -11.47 -9.27 -7.72
N SER A 189 -11.07 -9.65 -8.93
CA SER A 189 -11.81 -9.32 -10.14
C SER A 189 -13.21 -9.92 -10.09
N LEU A 190 -14.18 -9.18 -10.61
CA LEU A 190 -15.51 -9.70 -10.87
C LEU A 190 -15.49 -10.49 -12.19
N PRO A 191 -16.28 -11.55 -12.31
CA PRO A 191 -16.57 -12.16 -13.60
C PRO A 191 -17.23 -11.13 -14.53
N ASP A 192 -16.99 -11.25 -15.84
CA ASP A 192 -17.55 -10.35 -16.86
C ASP A 192 -19.11 -10.33 -16.92
N ASP A 193 -19.78 -11.23 -16.20
CA ASP A 193 -21.23 -11.46 -16.22
C ASP A 193 -21.99 -11.02 -14.94
N CYS A 194 -21.45 -10.11 -14.11
CA CYS A 194 -22.07 -9.67 -12.85
C CYS A 194 -22.79 -8.32 -12.92
#